data_AF-A0AAE3AJU7-F1
#
_entry.id   AF-A0AAE3AJU7-F1
#
_cell.length_a   1.000
_cell.length_b   1.000
_cell.length_c   1.000
_cell.angle_alpha   90.00
_cell.angle_beta   90.00
_cell.angle_gamma   90.00
#
_symmetry.space_group_name_H-M   'P 1'
#
loop_
_entity.id
_entity.type
_entity.pdbx_description
1 polymer ?
#
loop_
_entity_poly.entity_id
_entity_poly.type
_entity_poly.pdbx_seq_one_letter_code
_entity_poly.pdbx_strand_id
1 'polypeptide(L)'
;MKEMYGVVLLYTEGMAICEDDWENLWCAEMPEEFVTAGDGIEIDGLTPLEDLPMEQQVRIKNELAALPEEYLDVLRNYGGGEE
;
A
#
# COMPACT_ATOMS: atom_id res chain seq x y z
N MET A 1 -13.41 -15.55 8.92
CA MET A 1 -12.08 -14.93 9.14
C MET A 1 -12.30 -13.43 9.05
N LYS A 2 -11.57 -12.63 9.82
CA LYS A 2 -11.67 -11.17 9.68
C LYS A 2 -10.90 -10.84 8.40
N GLU A 3 -11.58 -10.29 7.39
CA GLU A 3 -10.92 -9.80 6.18
C GLU A 3 -9.91 -8.73 6.63
N MET A 4 -8.64 -8.91 6.25
CA MET A 4 -7.61 -7.93 6.52
C MET A 4 -7.51 -7.04 5.29
N TYR A 5 -7.48 -5.73 5.52
CA TYR A 5 -7.37 -4.74 4.46
C TYR A 5 -6.11 -3.92 4.65
N GLY A 6 -5.56 -3.47 3.54
CA GLY A 6 -4.46 -2.52 3.49
C GLY A 6 -4.90 -1.29 2.71
N VAL A 7 -4.46 -0.12 3.14
CA VAL A 7 -4.73 1.13 2.44
C VAL A 7 -3.65 1.34 1.39
N VAL A 8 -4.05 1.57 0.14
CA VAL A 8 -3.11 1.88 -0.95
C VAL A 8 -2.43 3.23 -0.67
N LEU A 9 -1.10 3.22 -0.56
CA LEU A 9 -0.29 4.41 -0.31
C LEU A 9 0.28 5.00 -1.60
N LEU A 10 0.73 4.14 -2.51
CA LEU A 10 1.26 4.53 -3.81
C LEU A 10 1.14 3.41 -4.84
N TYR A 11 1.42 3.77 -6.08
CA TYR A 11 1.60 2.84 -7.18
C TYR A 11 3.00 3.03 -7.77
N THR A 12 3.80 1.97 -7.83
CA THR A 12 5.13 1.99 -8.44
C THR A 12 5.47 0.63 -9.03
N GLU A 13 6.36 0.60 -10.02
CA GLU A 13 6.84 -0.63 -10.67
C GLU A 13 5.73 -1.60 -11.13
N GLY A 14 4.54 -1.10 -11.46
CA GLY A 14 3.41 -1.96 -11.87
C GLY A 14 2.62 -2.57 -10.71
N MET A 15 2.86 -2.10 -9.49
CA MET A 15 2.30 -2.65 -8.26
C MET A 15 1.68 -1.55 -7.40
N ALA A 16 0.50 -1.85 -6.83
CA ALA A 16 -0.03 -1.08 -5.73
C ALA A 16 0.72 -1.47 -4.45
N ILE A 17 1.20 -0.46 -3.73
CA ILE A 17 1.79 -0.63 -2.41
C ILE A 17 0.74 -0.20 -1.39
N CYS A 18 0.37 -1.11 -0.51
CA CYS A 18 -0.62 -0.87 0.52
C CYS A 18 -0.05 -1.18 1.90
N GLU A 19 -0.61 -0.54 2.92
CA GLU A 19 -0.21 -0.67 4.32
C GLU A 19 -1.38 -1.18 5.15
N ASP A 20 -1.17 -2.21 5.96
CA ASP A 20 -2.18 -2.73 6.88
C ASP A 20 -2.20 -1.98 8.23
N ASP A 21 -3.18 -2.31 9.08
CA ASP A 21 -3.34 -1.73 10.43
C ASP A 21 -2.14 -1.99 11.37
N TRP A 22 -1.22 -2.87 10.99
CA TRP A 22 -0.02 -3.23 11.74
C TRP A 22 1.25 -2.62 11.13
N GLU A 23 1.12 -1.66 10.21
CA GLU A 23 2.22 -0.98 9.51
C GLU A 23 3.04 -1.93 8.61
N ASN A 24 2.51 -3.09 8.23
CA ASN A 24 3.15 -3.96 7.25
C ASN A 24 2.79 -3.50 5.84
N LEU A 25 3.79 -3.52 4.97
CA LEU A 25 3.63 -3.15 3.56
C LEU A 25 3.41 -4.39 2.70
N TRP A 26 2.42 -4.28 1.82
CA TRP A 26 1.97 -5.32 0.92
C TRP A 26 1.96 -4.81 -0.53
N CYS A 27 2.17 -5.73 -1.46
CA CYS A 27 2.32 -5.44 -2.88
C CYS A 27 1.29 -6.24 -3.69
N ALA A 28 0.55 -5.53 -4.55
CA ALA A 28 -0.41 -6.10 -5.47
C ALA A 28 -0.02 -5.78 -6.92
N GLU A 29 0.30 -6.79 -7.72
CA GLU A 29 0.53 -6.63 -9.16
C GLU A 29 -0.79 -6.42 -9.88
N MET A 30 -1.10 -5.18 -10.23
CA MET A 30 -2.33 -4.83 -10.94
C MET A 30 -2.17 -3.55 -11.75
N PRO A 31 -2.97 -3.33 -12.80
CA PRO A 31 -2.86 -2.12 -13.61
C PRO A 31 -3.21 -0.85 -12.82
N GLU A 32 -2.46 0.24 -13.04
CA GLU A 32 -2.65 1.56 -12.41
C GLU A 32 -4.10 2.08 -12.50
N GLU A 33 -4.80 1.76 -13.59
CA GLU A 33 -6.20 2.17 -13.80
C GLU A 33 -7.18 1.61 -12.74
N PHE A 34 -6.78 0.55 -12.04
CA PHE A 34 -7.55 -0.08 -10.96
C PHE A 34 -7.02 0.27 -9.56
N VAL A 35 -6.03 1.16 -9.47
CA VAL A 35 -5.36 1.51 -8.21
C VAL A 35 -5.65 2.97 -7.86
N THR A 36 -6.35 3.19 -6.76
CA THR A 36 -6.56 4.52 -6.19
C THR A 36 -5.83 4.62 -4.88
N ALA A 37 -4.97 5.63 -4.72
CA ALA A 37 -4.36 5.92 -3.43
C ALA A 37 -5.45 6.26 -2.40
N GLY A 38 -5.40 5.62 -1.24
CA GLY A 38 -6.40 5.73 -0.17
C GLY A 38 -7.48 4.66 -0.22
N ASP A 39 -7.60 3.85 -1.28
CA ASP A 39 -8.56 2.74 -1.30
C ASP A 39 -8.08 1.59 -0.41
N GLY A 40 -9.04 0.93 0.25
CA GLY A 40 -8.80 -0.32 0.96
C GLY A 40 -8.77 -1.50 -0.01
N ILE A 41 -7.68 -2.27 -0.01
CA ILE A 41 -7.55 -3.52 -0.76
C ILE A 41 -7.45 -4.69 0.21
N GLU A 42 -8.08 -5.81 -0.11
CA GLU A 42 -7.95 -7.04 0.67
C GLU A 42 -6.51 -7.56 0.55
N ILE A 43 -5.85 -7.78 1.69
CA ILE A 43 -4.44 -8.24 1.71
C ILE A 43 -4.32 -9.76 1.63
N ASP A 44 -5.44 -10.50 1.69
CA ASP A 44 -5.43 -11.95 1.55
C ASP A 44 -4.99 -12.35 0.14
N GLY A 45 -3.78 -12.93 0.04
CA GLY A 45 -3.16 -13.31 -1.24
C GLY A 45 -2.25 -12.24 -1.85
N LEU A 46 -2.02 -11.10 -1.19
CA LEU A 46 -1.00 -10.14 -1.60
C LEU A 46 0.41 -10.61 -1.21
N THR A 47 1.41 -10.09 -1.93
CA THR A 47 2.82 -10.38 -1.63
C THR A 47 3.32 -9.41 -0.58
N PRO A 48 3.89 -9.86 0.55
CA PRO A 48 4.56 -8.97 1.50
C PRO A 48 5.71 -8.22 0.81
N LEU A 49 5.90 -6.94 1.12
CA LEU A 49 7.04 -6.18 0.58
C LEU A 49 8.38 -6.87 0.91
N GLU A 50 8.45 -7.53 2.05
CA GLU A 50 9.63 -8.25 2.55
C GLU A 50 10.05 -9.41 1.64
N ASP A 51 9.11 -9.99 0.89
CA ASP A 51 9.34 -11.09 -0.04
C ASP A 51 9.84 -10.61 -1.41
N LEU A 52 9.74 -9.30 -1.71
CA LEU A 52 10.30 -8.73 -2.93
C LEU A 52 11.84 -8.68 -2.89
N PRO A 53 12.52 -8.66 -4.04
CA PRO A 53 13.95 -8.41 -4.12
C PRO A 53 14.39 -7.16 -3.35
N MET A 54 15.52 -7.25 -2.65
CA MET A 54 16.03 -6.18 -1.79
C MET A 54 16.17 -4.82 -2.50
N GLU A 55 16.51 -4.83 -3.79
CA GLU A 55 16.59 -3.62 -4.61
C GLU A 55 15.22 -2.93 -4.76
N GLN A 56 14.15 -3.69 -5.00
CA GLN A 56 12.79 -3.17 -5.09
C GLN A 56 12.32 -2.65 -3.74
N GLN A 57 12.57 -3.39 -2.66
CA GLN A 57 12.23 -2.95 -1.30
C GLN A 57 12.82 -1.58 -0.98
N VAL A 58 14.11 -1.38 -1.29
CA VAL A 58 14.80 -0.11 -1.03
C VAL A 58 14.21 1.01 -1.88
N ARG A 59 13.89 0.77 -3.15
CA ARG A 59 13.26 1.77 -4.02
C ARG A 59 11.88 2.17 -3.51
N ILE A 60 11.01 1.19 -3.27
CA ILE A 60 9.64 1.41 -2.75
C ILE A 60 9.68 2.18 -1.43
N LYS A 61 10.56 1.78 -0.50
CA LYS A 61 10.73 2.49 0.79
C LYS A 61 11.25 3.92 0.62
N ASN A 62 12.16 4.16 -0.33
CA ASN A 62 12.63 5.51 -0.62
C ASN A 62 11.54 6.37 -1.26
N GLU A 63 10.70 5.81 -2.14
CA GLU A 63 9.56 6.52 -2.73
C GLU A 63 8.52 6.86 -1.66
N LEU A 64 8.18 5.90 -0.79
CA LEU A 64 7.33 6.13 0.39
C LEU A 64 7.89 7.25 1.27
N ALA A 65 9.19 7.20 1.59
CA ALA A 65 9.85 8.21 2.42
C ALA A 65 9.96 9.58 1.74
N ALA A 66 9.82 9.65 0.41
CA ALA A 66 9.78 10.90 -0.34
C ALA A 66 8.38 11.53 -0.33
N LEU A 67 7.34 10.76 -0.01
CA LEU A 67 5.98 11.29 0.14
C LEU A 67 5.87 12.07 1.46
N PRO A 68 5.12 13.20 1.48
CA PRO A 68 4.88 13.93 2.72
C PRO A 68 4.12 13.06 3.73
N GLU A 69 4.53 13.09 5.00
CA GLU A 69 3.83 12.37 6.08
C GLU A 69 2.35 12.77 6.17
N GLU A 70 2.04 14.07 6.01
CA GLU A 70 0.65 14.56 5.96
C GLU A 70 -0.17 13.93 4.83
N TYR A 71 0.45 13.61 3.69
CA TYR A 71 -0.23 12.94 2.59
C TYR A 71 -0.53 11.48 2.94
N LEU A 72 0.44 10.75 3.50
CA LEU A 72 0.24 9.38 3.95
C LEU A 72 -0.81 9.28 5.07
N ASP A 73 -0.78 10.22 6.01
CA ASP A 73 -1.79 10.31 7.06
C ASP A 73 -3.18 10.55 6.48
N VAL A 74 -3.32 11.43 5.48
CA VAL A 74 -4.60 11.60 4.79
C VAL A 74 -5.05 10.29 4.17
N LEU A 75 -4.19 9.56 3.45
CA LEU A 75 -4.57 8.29 2.83
C LEU A 75 -5.03 7.25 3.85
N ARG A 76 -4.27 7.07 4.94
CA ARG A 76 -4.61 6.17 6.06
C ARG A 76 -5.96 6.50 6.67
N ASN A 77 -6.29 7.79 6.77
CA ASN A 77 -7.58 8.24 7.27
C ASN A 77 -8.70 8.20 6.20
N TYR A 78 -8.36 8.26 4.91
CA TYR A 78 -9.33 8.23 3.78
C TYR A 78 -9.84 6.82 3.50
N GLY A 79 -8.97 5.81 3.60
CA GLY A 79 -9.33 4.39 3.46
C GLY A 79 -10.21 3.87 4.60
N GLY A 80 -10.31 4.64 5.69
CA GLY A 80 -11.30 4.48 6.76
C GLY A 80 -12.60 5.26 6.49
N GLY A 81 -12.98 5.43 5.22
CA GLY A 81 -14.17 6.18 4.82
C GLY A 81 -15.45 5.72 5.53
N GLU A 82 -15.92 6.59 6.43
CA GLU A 82 -17.31 6.82 6.86
C GLU A 82 -18.06 5.64 7.55
N GLU A 83 -18.25 5.75 8.87
CA GLU A 83 -19.55 5.39 9.48
C GLU A 83 -20.64 6.40 9.06
#